data_AF-A0A7G8J495-F1
#
_entry.id   AF-A0A7G8J495-F1
#
_cell.length_a   1.000
_cell.length_b   1.000
_cell.length_c   1.000
_cell.angle_alpha   90.00
_cell.angle_beta   90.00
_cell.angle_gamma   90.00
#
_symmetry.space_group_name_H-M   'P 1'
#
loop_
_entity.id
_entity.type
_entity.pdbx_description
1 polymer ?
#
loop_
_entity_poly.entity_id
_entity_poly.type
_entity_poly.pdbx_seq_one_letter_code
_entity_poly.pdbx_strand_id
1 'polypeptide(L)'
;MASRDTIRAVFADPQLDGMDGLYQAIGEMLKDGVDFDRAYSLVVQSGTDASTTWIKFCVQSASRFSEPPEESEFLAVLEDYCRRHIGA
;
A
#
# COMPACT_ATOMS: atom_id res chain seq x y z
N MET A 1 -13.81 0.43 14.06
CA MET A 1 -13.06 0.41 12.78
C MET A 1 -12.12 1.59 12.73
N ALA A 2 -10.87 1.39 12.31
CA ALA A 2 -9.92 2.49 12.17
C ALA A 2 -10.39 3.52 11.12
N SER A 3 -10.23 4.80 11.41
CA SER A 3 -10.58 5.87 10.47
C SER A 3 -9.56 5.96 9.34
N ARG A 4 -9.97 6.50 8.17
CA ARG A 4 -9.07 6.71 7.03
C ARG A 4 -7.87 7.60 7.37
N ASP A 5 -8.02 8.53 8.32
CA ASP A 5 -6.92 9.36 8.80
C ASP A 5 -5.93 8.57 9.68
N THR A 6 -6.41 7.60 10.46
CA THR A 6 -5.55 6.66 11.19
C THR A 6 -4.77 5.77 10.23
N ILE A 7 -5.41 5.29 9.16
CA ILE A 7 -4.74 4.50 8.12
C ILE A 7 -3.66 5.36 7.44
N ARG A 8 -3.98 6.58 7.02
CA ARG A 8 -3.00 7.51 6.44
C ARG A 8 -1.82 7.79 7.36
N ALA A 9 -2.07 7.94 8.67
CA ALA A 9 -1.00 8.15 9.64
C ALA A 9 -0.02 6.96 9.70
N VAL A 10 -0.51 5.73 9.53
CA VAL A 10 0.34 4.53 9.46
C VAL A 10 1.17 4.49 8.17
N PHE A 11 0.60 4.90 7.03
CA PHE A 11 1.34 5.03 5.77
C PHE A 11 2.34 6.20 5.76
N ALA A 12 2.07 7.27 6.52
CA ALA A 12 2.90 8.47 6.60
C ALA A 12 4.06 8.38 7.60
N ASP A 13 4.11 7.34 8.44
CA ASP A 13 5.17 7.09 9.41
C ASP A 13 5.95 5.82 9.02
N PRO A 14 6.91 5.94 8.08
CA PRO A 14 7.55 4.76 7.49
C PRO A 14 8.55 4.18 8.48
N GLN A 15 8.15 3.10 9.14
CA GLN A 15 9.08 2.23 9.89
C GLN A 15 9.83 1.24 8.97
N LEU A 16 9.51 1.22 7.67
CA LEU A 16 10.05 0.27 6.69
C LEU A 16 10.57 0.99 5.45
N ASP A 17 11.87 0.82 5.20
CA ASP A 17 12.48 1.12 3.91
C ASP A 17 11.93 0.17 2.84
N GLY A 18 11.61 0.70 1.65
CA GLY A 18 11.17 -0.07 0.48
C GLY A 18 9.69 0.05 0.12
N MET A 19 8.89 0.81 0.87
CA MET A 19 7.51 1.15 0.49
C MET A 19 7.46 1.96 -0.82
N ASP A 20 8.48 2.77 -1.10
CA ASP A 20 8.60 3.49 -2.38
C ASP A 20 8.65 2.54 -3.58
N GLY A 21 9.35 1.40 -3.46
CA GLY A 21 9.38 0.39 -4.52
C GLY A 21 8.02 -0.26 -4.77
N LEU A 22 7.21 -0.43 -3.71
CA LEU A 22 5.83 -0.89 -3.83
C LEU A 22 4.95 0.17 -4.53
N TYR A 23 5.06 1.43 -4.10
CA TYR A 23 4.29 2.53 -4.68
C TYR A 23 4.62 2.73 -6.16
N GLN A 24 5.90 2.63 -6.53
CA GLN A 24 6.36 2.71 -7.90
C GLN A 24 5.84 1.52 -8.74
N ALA A 25 6.00 0.29 -8.28
CA ALA A 25 5.59 -0.89 -9.04
C ALA A 25 4.08 -0.91 -9.34
N ILE A 26 3.24 -0.57 -8.35
CA ILE A 26 1.79 -0.45 -8.56
C ILE A 26 1.48 0.79 -9.39
N GLY A 27 2.10 1.92 -9.09
CA GLY A 27 1.86 3.19 -9.77
C GLY A 27 2.17 3.17 -11.26
N GLU A 28 3.26 2.52 -11.69
CA GLU A 28 3.60 2.37 -13.11
C GLU A 28 2.48 1.64 -13.87
N MET A 29 1.93 0.56 -13.29
CA MET A 29 0.78 -0.14 -13.88
C MET A 29 -0.48 0.72 -13.92
N LEU A 30 -0.75 1.50 -12.87
CA LEU A 30 -1.87 2.45 -12.86
C LEU A 30 -1.74 3.51 -13.97
N LYS A 31 -0.51 4.00 -14.21
CA LYS A 31 -0.21 4.97 -15.29
C LYS A 31 -0.50 4.38 -16.67
N ASP A 32 -0.22 3.09 -16.84
CA ASP A 32 -0.48 2.34 -18.07
C ASP A 32 -1.96 1.94 -18.23
N GLY A 33 -2.83 2.37 -17.31
CA GLY A 33 -4.28 2.14 -17.37
C GLY A 33 -4.73 0.80 -16.81
N VAL A 34 -3.87 0.09 -16.06
CA VAL A 34 -4.25 -1.13 -15.34
C VAL A 34 -5.05 -0.75 -14.09
N ASP A 35 -6.15 -1.45 -13.83
CA ASP A 35 -6.94 -1.27 -12.62
C ASP A 35 -6.13 -1.60 -11.35
N PHE A 36 -6.40 -0.87 -10.26
CA PHE A 36 -5.66 -1.03 -9.00
C PHE A 36 -5.71 -2.45 -8.46
N ASP A 37 -6.88 -3.08 -8.40
CA ASP A 37 -7.02 -4.46 -7.89
C ASP A 37 -6.14 -5.46 -8.66
N ARG A 38 -6.03 -5.26 -9.97
CA ARG A 38 -5.19 -6.08 -10.84
C ARG A 38 -3.71 -5.77 -10.64
N ALA A 39 -3.32 -4.50 -10.60
CA ALA A 39 -1.94 -4.09 -10.36
C ALA A 39 -1.44 -4.58 -8.99
N TYR A 40 -2.23 -4.37 -7.93
CA TYR A 40 -1.98 -4.88 -6.58
C TYR A 40 -1.79 -6.39 -6.58
N SER A 41 -2.74 -7.13 -7.17
CA SER A 41 -2.67 -8.60 -7.24
C SER A 41 -1.39 -9.09 -7.93
N LEU A 42 -0.98 -8.44 -9.02
CA LEU A 42 0.25 -8.78 -9.74
C LEU A 42 1.49 -8.54 -8.88
N VAL A 43 1.59 -7.39 -8.20
CA VAL A 43 2.74 -7.12 -7.32
C VAL A 43 2.78 -8.12 -6.17
N VAL A 44 1.68 -8.35 -5.47
CA VAL A 44 1.65 -9.25 -4.31
C VAL A 44 1.98 -10.69 -4.69
N GLN A 45 1.55 -11.16 -5.88
CA GLN A 45 1.84 -12.51 -6.36
C GLN A 45 3.25 -12.66 -6.97
N SER A 46 3.93 -11.57 -7.30
CA SER A 46 5.24 -11.61 -7.97
C SER A 46 6.37 -12.17 -7.11
N GLY A 47 6.23 -12.18 -5.78
CA GLY A 47 7.30 -12.56 -4.86
C GLY A 47 8.51 -11.63 -4.87
N THR A 48 8.38 -10.44 -5.48
CA THR A 48 9.43 -9.41 -5.54
C THR A 48 9.71 -8.79 -4.17
N ASP A 49 10.81 -8.05 -4.07
CA ASP A 49 11.14 -7.24 -2.88
C ASP A 49 9.98 -6.31 -2.49
N ALA A 50 9.27 -5.73 -3.46
CA ALA A 50 8.08 -4.91 -3.22
C ALA A 50 6.96 -5.71 -2.51
N SER A 51 6.69 -6.94 -2.96
CA SER A 51 5.69 -7.81 -2.32
C SER A 51 6.10 -8.24 -0.91
N THR A 52 7.39 -8.52 -0.70
CA THR A 52 7.93 -8.88 0.62
C THR A 52 7.87 -7.72 1.59
N THR A 53 8.19 -6.51 1.14
CA THR A 53 8.08 -5.28 1.92
C THR A 53 6.64 -4.98 2.27
N TRP A 54 5.70 -5.17 1.33
CA TRP A 54 4.27 -5.03 1.60
C TRP A 54 3.79 -5.98 2.71
N ILE A 55 4.15 -7.25 2.65
CA ILE A 55 3.77 -8.24 3.68
C ILE A 55 4.31 -7.80 5.05
N LYS A 56 5.57 -7.38 5.13
CA LYS A 56 6.18 -6.87 6.37
C LYS A 56 5.45 -5.64 6.89
N PHE A 57 5.07 -4.72 6.00
CA PHE A 57 4.30 -3.53 6.35
C PHE A 57 2.92 -3.86 6.92
N CYS A 58 2.17 -4.77 6.29
CA CYS A 58 0.89 -5.24 6.81
C CYS A 58 1.02 -5.86 8.22
N VAL A 59 2.05 -6.69 8.43
CA VAL A 59 2.29 -7.32 9.74
C VAL A 59 2.65 -6.28 10.81
N GLN A 60 3.52 -5.31 10.49
CA GLN A 60 3.91 -4.27 11.46
C GLN A 60 2.76 -3.31 11.77
N SER A 61 2.04 -2.86 10.74
CA SER A 61 0.90 -1.95 10.88
C SER A 61 -0.25 -2.55 11.67
N ALA A 62 -0.46 -3.87 11.61
CA ALA A 62 -1.50 -4.55 12.40
C ALA A 62 -1.41 -4.24 13.91
N SER A 63 -0.20 -4.10 14.46
CA SER A 63 0.01 -3.76 15.87
C SER A 63 -0.39 -2.32 16.24
N ARG A 64 -0.53 -1.43 15.25
CA ARG A 64 -0.86 -0.02 15.45
C ARG A 64 -2.36 0.27 15.45
N PHE A 65 -3.17 -0.71 15.06
CA PHE A 65 -4.61 -0.60 15.07
C PHE A 65 -5.18 -1.32 16.29
N SER A 66 -5.94 -0.60 17.13
CA SER A 66 -6.69 -1.23 18.23
C SER A 66 -7.81 -2.13 17.70
N GLU A 67 -8.34 -1.81 16.53
CA GLU A 67 -9.28 -2.62 15.76
C GLU A 67 -8.83 -2.64 14.29
N PRO A 68 -8.81 -3.79 13.60
CA PRO A 68 -8.40 -3.86 12.21
C PRO A 68 -9.19 -2.87 11.33
N PRO A 69 -8.52 -2.15 10.40
CA PRO A 69 -9.22 -1.37 9.39
C PRO A 69 -10.00 -2.29 8.45
N GLU A 70 -11.02 -1.74 7.77
CA GLU A 70 -11.57 -2.42 6.60
C GLU A 70 -10.51 -2.52 5.51
N GLU A 71 -10.41 -3.69 4.88
CA GLU A 71 -9.44 -3.95 3.83
C GLU A 71 -9.60 -2.98 2.65
N SER A 72 -10.84 -2.71 2.24
CA SER A 72 -11.16 -1.74 1.18
C SER A 72 -10.64 -0.33 1.49
N GLU A 73 -10.82 0.17 2.72
CA GLU A 73 -10.31 1.48 3.13
C GLU A 73 -8.78 1.50 3.23
N PHE A 74 -8.17 0.39 3.68
CA PHE A 74 -6.72 0.25 3.75
C PHE A 74 -6.09 0.26 2.36
N LEU A 75 -6.67 -0.50 1.43
CA LEU A 75 -6.25 -0.56 0.04
C LEU A 75 -6.52 0.76 -0.71
N ALA A 76 -7.62 1.45 -0.42
CA ALA A 76 -7.90 2.77 -1.00
C ALA A 76 -6.84 3.81 -0.60
N VAL A 77 -6.30 3.73 0.62
CA VAL A 77 -5.19 4.60 1.03
C VAL A 77 -3.88 4.19 0.33
N LEU A 78 -3.61 2.90 0.16
CA LEU A 78 -2.47 2.45 -0.64
C LEU A 78 -2.55 2.99 -2.08
N GLU A 79 -3.72 2.89 -2.72
CA GLU A 79 -3.95 3.42 -4.05
C GLU A 79 -3.69 4.93 -4.13
N ASP A 80 -4.20 5.70 -3.16
CA ASP A 80 -3.95 7.14 -3.06
C ASP A 80 -2.44 7.45 -3.03
N TYR A 81 -1.65 6.66 -2.31
CA TYR A 81 -0.19 6.82 -2.24
C TYR A 81 0.50 6.45 -3.55
N CYS A 82 0.13 5.31 -4.17
CA CYS A 82 0.66 4.89 -5.47
C CYS A 82 0.41 5.96 -6.55
N ARG A 83 -0.81 6.50 -6.61
CA ARG A 83 -1.19 7.56 -7.57
C ARG A 83 -0.43 8.86 -7.33
N ARG A 84 -0.21 9.24 -6.08
CA ARG A 84 0.59 10.43 -5.73
C ARG A 84 2.07 10.26 -6.08
N HIS A 85 2.61 9.06 -5.91
CA HIS A 85 4.03 8.78 -6.18
C HIS A 85 4.40 8.95 -7.66
N ILE A 86 3.51 8.57 -8.59
CA ILE A 86 3.72 8.71 -10.05
C ILE A 86 3.30 10.06 -10.63
N GLY A 87 2.53 10.84 -9.87
CA GLY A 87 1.99 12.15 -10.25
C GLY A 87 2.65 13.33 -9.53
N ALA A 88 3.80 13.10 -8.89
CA ALA A 88 4.67 14.11 -8.30
C ALA A 88 5.78 14.53 -9.28
#